data_AF-A0A0D3IH70-F1
#
_entry.id   AF-A0A0D3IH70-F1
#
_cell.length_a   1.000
_cell.length_b   1.000
_cell.length_c   1.000
_cell.angle_alpha   90.00
_cell.angle_beta   90.00
_cell.angle_gamma   90.00
#
_symmetry.space_group_name_H-M   'P 1'
#
loop_
_entity.id
_entity.type
_entity.pdbx_description
1 polymer ?
#
loop_
_entity_poly.entity_id
_entity_poly.type
_entity_poly.pdbx_seq_one_letter_code
_entity_poly.pdbx_strand_id
1 'polypeptide(L)'
;MLLYLNADTWSDERLAEQVKQARQDRLKIVMAHENDLDRGGCEFAKFFETTPQELINAGLYDALAIACFPGLHHEVSLVLLAKALGATPVSARSSIRDSLSNIGRFTTVPRGSTTSDPVVTEEDSQLEQVPEVEQV
;
A
#
# COMPACT_ATOMS: atom_id res chain seq x y z
N MET A 1 14.15 -2.52 -10.28
CA MET A 1 12.91 -2.59 -11.07
C MET A 1 11.89 -3.45 -10.34
N LEU A 2 10.64 -3.01 -10.27
CA LEU A 2 9.52 -3.81 -9.78
C LEU A 2 8.79 -4.40 -11.00
N LEU A 3 8.63 -5.72 -11.03
CA LEU A 3 7.85 -6.44 -12.04
C LEU A 3 6.58 -6.96 -11.37
N TYR A 4 5.43 -6.45 -11.79
CA TYR A 4 4.13 -6.85 -11.28
C TYR A 4 3.51 -7.89 -12.21
N LEU A 5 3.22 -9.07 -11.67
CA LEU A 5 2.74 -10.23 -12.41
C LEU A 5 1.25 -10.45 -12.14
N ASN A 6 0.46 -10.46 -13.19
CA ASN A 6 -0.97 -10.75 -13.27
C ASN A 6 -1.27 -11.51 -14.58
N ALA A 7 -2.51 -11.91 -14.77
CA ALA A 7 -2.94 -12.73 -15.91
C ALA A 7 -2.57 -12.16 -17.29
N ASP A 8 -2.44 -10.84 -17.40
CA ASP A 8 -2.22 -10.09 -18.66
C ASP A 8 -0.81 -9.50 -18.79
N THR A 9 0.11 -9.86 -17.88
CA THR A 9 1.45 -9.25 -17.83
C THR A 9 2.21 -9.40 -19.14
N TRP A 10 2.16 -10.59 -19.75
CA TRP A 10 2.91 -10.89 -20.96
C TRP A 10 2.11 -10.65 -22.25
N SER A 11 1.00 -9.93 -22.17
CA SER A 11 0.19 -9.58 -23.34
C SER A 11 0.81 -8.46 -24.19
N ASP A 12 1.70 -7.63 -23.61
CA ASP A 12 2.44 -6.58 -24.31
C ASP A 12 3.89 -7.02 -24.58
N GLU A 13 4.27 -7.10 -25.85
CA GLU A 13 5.63 -7.44 -26.28
C GLU A 13 6.69 -6.47 -25.76
N ARG A 14 6.32 -5.18 -25.54
CA ARG A 14 7.26 -4.16 -25.04
C ARG A 14 7.77 -4.47 -23.63
N LEU A 15 6.96 -5.12 -22.80
CA LEU A 15 7.38 -5.49 -21.46
C LEU A 15 8.53 -6.51 -21.50
N ALA A 16 8.46 -7.47 -22.42
CA ALA A 16 9.53 -8.45 -22.58
C ALA A 16 10.86 -7.80 -22.93
N GLU A 17 10.85 -6.81 -23.82
CA GLU A 17 12.05 -6.03 -24.18
C GLU A 17 12.60 -5.24 -22.98
N GLN A 18 11.72 -4.59 -22.21
CA GLN A 18 12.12 -3.86 -20.99
C GLN A 18 12.75 -4.80 -19.96
N VAL A 19 12.18 -5.98 -19.75
CA VAL A 19 12.74 -6.98 -18.83
C VAL A 19 14.09 -7.49 -19.34
N LYS A 20 14.23 -7.75 -20.65
CA LYS A 20 15.52 -8.13 -21.25
C LYS A 20 16.58 -7.06 -21.00
N GLN A 21 16.26 -5.79 -21.27
CA GLN A 21 17.18 -4.68 -21.08
C GLN A 21 17.57 -4.51 -19.60
N ALA A 22 16.61 -4.53 -18.68
CA ALA A 22 16.88 -4.42 -17.25
C ALA A 22 17.82 -5.52 -16.73
N ARG A 23 17.74 -6.72 -17.32
CA ARG A 23 18.66 -7.83 -17.00
C ARG A 23 20.04 -7.63 -17.60
N GLN A 24 20.15 -7.14 -18.82
CA GLN A 24 21.44 -6.77 -19.43
C GLN A 24 22.15 -5.69 -18.60
N ASP A 25 21.39 -4.74 -18.08
CA ASP A 25 21.88 -3.67 -17.19
C ASP A 25 22.13 -4.14 -15.75
N ARG A 26 21.90 -5.43 -15.45
CA ARG A 26 22.06 -6.06 -14.13
C ARG A 26 21.26 -5.36 -13.03
N LEU A 27 20.11 -4.79 -13.38
CA LEU A 27 19.21 -4.19 -12.40
C LEU A 27 18.57 -5.28 -11.55
N LYS A 28 18.46 -5.03 -10.24
CA LYS A 28 17.69 -5.90 -9.35
C LYS A 28 16.22 -5.86 -9.77
N ILE A 29 15.68 -7.01 -10.18
CA ILE A 29 14.25 -7.19 -10.48
C ILE A 29 13.59 -7.81 -9.25
N VAL A 30 12.64 -7.11 -8.66
CA VAL A 30 11.78 -7.63 -7.60
C VAL A 30 10.44 -7.97 -8.23
N MET A 31 9.97 -9.19 -8.05
CA MET A 31 8.70 -9.65 -8.62
C MET A 31 7.61 -9.68 -7.55
N ALA A 32 6.44 -9.15 -7.90
CA ALA A 32 5.22 -9.23 -7.12
C ALA A 32 4.18 -10.00 -7.94
N HIS A 33 3.56 -11.01 -7.33
CA HIS A 33 2.56 -11.85 -7.98
C HIS A 33 1.17 -11.54 -7.43
N GLU A 34 0.27 -11.04 -8.27
CA GLU A 34 -1.13 -10.81 -7.91
C GLU A 34 -1.87 -12.12 -7.69
N ASN A 35 -2.55 -12.24 -6.55
CA ASN A 35 -3.38 -13.38 -6.20
C ASN A 35 -4.87 -12.99 -6.05
N ASP A 36 -5.20 -11.70 -6.16
CA ASP A 36 -6.57 -11.21 -6.19
C ASP A 36 -7.18 -11.38 -7.59
N LEU A 37 -8.17 -12.29 -7.71
CA LEU A 37 -8.85 -12.58 -8.97
C LEU A 37 -9.51 -11.34 -9.59
N ASP A 38 -10.02 -10.42 -8.77
CA ASP A 38 -10.67 -9.19 -9.24
C ASP A 38 -9.66 -8.20 -9.85
N ARG A 39 -8.37 -8.39 -9.55
CA ARG A 39 -7.24 -7.58 -10.06
C ARG A 39 -6.39 -8.34 -11.08
N GLY A 40 -6.90 -9.45 -11.59
CA GLY A 40 -6.23 -10.29 -12.60
C GLY A 40 -5.26 -11.30 -11.99
N GLY A 41 -5.44 -11.68 -10.73
CA GLY A 41 -4.68 -12.74 -10.08
C GLY A 41 -4.86 -14.08 -10.79
N CYS A 42 -3.79 -14.85 -10.84
CA CYS A 42 -3.80 -16.17 -11.48
C CYS A 42 -2.83 -17.12 -10.79
N GLU A 43 -2.92 -18.41 -11.07
CA GLU A 43 -1.91 -19.37 -10.61
C GLU A 43 -0.53 -19.01 -11.18
N PHE A 44 0.51 -19.13 -10.34
CA PHE A 44 1.88 -18.82 -10.75
C PHE A 44 2.36 -19.70 -11.91
N ALA A 45 1.83 -20.93 -12.01
CA ALA A 45 2.13 -21.86 -13.10
C ALA A 45 1.84 -21.26 -14.50
N LYS A 46 0.81 -20.41 -14.62
CA LYS A 46 0.43 -19.75 -15.88
C LYS A 46 1.59 -18.93 -16.47
N PHE A 47 2.48 -18.39 -15.64
CA PHE A 47 3.62 -17.62 -16.14
C PHE A 47 4.64 -18.47 -16.89
N PHE A 48 4.74 -19.77 -16.62
CA PHE A 48 5.63 -20.63 -17.41
C PHE A 48 5.11 -20.87 -18.83
N GLU A 49 3.82 -20.65 -19.08
CA GLU A 49 3.21 -20.79 -20.40
C GLU A 49 3.17 -19.47 -21.18
N THR A 50 2.97 -18.34 -20.48
CA THR A 50 2.81 -17.02 -21.12
C THR A 50 4.10 -16.22 -21.21
N THR A 51 5.09 -16.49 -20.36
CA THR A 51 6.36 -15.77 -20.41
C THR A 51 7.18 -16.21 -21.62
N PRO A 52 7.80 -15.29 -22.38
CA PRO A 52 8.72 -15.64 -23.44
C PRO A 52 9.82 -16.60 -22.96
N GLN A 53 10.00 -17.72 -23.66
CA GLN A 53 10.90 -18.81 -23.24
C GLN A 53 12.35 -18.34 -23.01
N GLU A 54 12.80 -17.34 -23.76
CA GLU A 54 14.13 -16.73 -23.58
C GLU A 54 14.33 -16.15 -22.17
N LEU A 55 13.29 -15.52 -21.59
CA LEU A 55 13.35 -14.95 -20.25
C LEU A 55 13.37 -16.05 -19.17
N ILE A 56 12.58 -17.11 -19.38
CA ILE A 56 12.58 -18.30 -18.52
C ILE A 56 13.95 -18.96 -18.53
N ASN A 57 14.49 -19.25 -19.71
CA ASN A 57 15.80 -19.89 -19.88
C ASN A 57 16.94 -19.04 -19.33
N ALA A 58 16.80 -17.72 -19.41
CA ALA A 58 17.76 -16.82 -18.81
C ALA A 58 17.67 -16.80 -17.27
N GLY A 59 16.68 -17.43 -16.62
CA GLY A 59 16.55 -17.49 -15.16
C GLY A 59 15.72 -16.34 -14.55
N LEU A 60 14.72 -15.81 -15.27
CA LEU A 60 13.87 -14.73 -14.73
C LEU A 60 13.20 -15.15 -13.40
N TYR A 61 12.80 -16.41 -13.28
CA TYR A 61 12.10 -16.96 -12.11
C TYR A 61 13.01 -17.68 -11.10
N ASP A 62 14.33 -17.49 -11.18
CA ASP A 62 15.27 -18.04 -10.19
C ASP A 62 15.05 -17.43 -8.80
N ALA A 63 14.59 -16.18 -8.76
CA ALA A 63 14.12 -15.53 -7.54
C ALA A 63 12.59 -15.66 -7.44
N LEU A 64 12.09 -16.17 -6.32
CA LEU A 64 10.65 -16.31 -6.10
C LEU A 64 9.95 -14.95 -6.06
N ALA A 65 8.81 -14.86 -6.74
CA ALA A 65 7.93 -13.69 -6.67
C ALA A 65 7.23 -13.63 -5.30
N ILE A 66 6.99 -12.41 -4.84
CA ILE A 66 6.27 -12.16 -3.59
C ILE A 66 4.78 -12.18 -3.89
N ALA A 67 4.06 -13.16 -3.31
CA ALA A 67 2.62 -13.27 -3.46
C ALA A 67 1.90 -12.09 -2.78
N CYS A 68 1.09 -11.38 -3.55
CA CYS A 68 0.22 -10.29 -3.14
C CYS A 68 -1.19 -10.86 -2.95
N PHE A 69 -1.52 -11.23 -1.71
CA PHE A 69 -2.83 -11.78 -1.38
C PHE A 69 -3.84 -10.66 -1.11
N PRO A 70 -5.12 -10.84 -1.49
CA PRO A 70 -6.18 -9.93 -1.06
C PRO A 70 -6.51 -10.13 0.43
N GLY A 71 -7.33 -9.21 0.97
CA GLY A 71 -7.88 -9.32 2.31
C GLY A 71 -6.85 -9.11 3.43
N LEU A 72 -6.97 -9.89 4.52
CA LEU A 72 -6.19 -9.70 5.75
C LEU A 72 -4.67 -9.84 5.57
N HIS A 73 -4.23 -10.59 4.55
CA HIS A 73 -2.82 -10.83 4.29
C HIS A 73 -2.18 -9.77 3.37
N HIS A 74 -2.98 -8.87 2.80
CA HIS A 74 -2.52 -7.85 1.86
C HIS A 74 -1.42 -6.95 2.45
N GLU A 75 -1.60 -6.49 3.70
CA GLU A 75 -0.60 -5.65 4.36
C GLU A 75 0.74 -6.37 4.54
N VAL A 76 0.71 -7.66 4.87
CA VAL A 76 1.91 -8.47 5.04
C VAL A 76 2.64 -8.63 3.71
N SER A 77 1.90 -8.91 2.63
CA SER A 77 2.45 -8.97 1.27
C SER A 77 3.14 -7.66 0.89
N LEU A 78 2.52 -6.51 1.16
CA LEU A 78 3.11 -5.20 0.89
C LEU A 78 4.37 -4.95 1.71
N VAL A 79 4.41 -5.34 2.99
CA VAL A 79 5.61 -5.21 3.83
C VAL A 79 6.75 -6.09 3.30
N LEU A 80 6.46 -7.32 2.89
CA LEU A 80 7.47 -8.20 2.28
C LEU A 80 8.01 -7.62 0.97
N LEU A 81 7.12 -7.07 0.14
CA LEU A 81 7.50 -6.41 -1.10
C LEU A 81 8.36 -5.17 -0.84
N ALA A 82 7.96 -4.32 0.10
CA ALA A 82 8.71 -3.15 0.51
C ALA A 82 10.11 -3.52 1.01
N LYS A 83 10.22 -4.55 1.85
CA LYS A 83 11.52 -5.07 2.32
C LYS A 83 12.38 -5.56 1.16
N ALA A 84 11.80 -6.27 0.18
CA ALA A 84 12.54 -6.74 -0.99
C ALA A 84 13.03 -5.58 -1.88
N LEU A 85 12.28 -4.49 -1.93
CA LEU A 85 12.67 -3.24 -2.58
C LEU A 85 13.72 -2.44 -1.78
N GLY A 86 14.02 -2.83 -0.54
CA GLY A 86 15.03 -2.21 0.31
C GLY A 86 14.48 -1.25 1.37
N ALA A 87 13.17 -1.27 1.62
CA ALA A 87 12.58 -0.47 2.69
C ALA A 87 13.13 -0.91 4.06
N THR A 88 13.48 0.08 4.88
CA THR A 88 13.92 -0.10 6.26
C THR A 88 12.83 0.39 7.22
N PRO A 89 12.72 -0.17 8.43
CA PRO A 89 11.74 0.28 9.39
C PRO A 89 12.02 1.73 9.79
N VAL A 90 11.02 2.60 9.64
CA VAL A 90 11.10 3.97 10.14
C VAL A 90 10.96 3.91 11.66
N SER A 91 12.03 4.25 12.38
CA SER A 91 11.93 4.40 13.83
C SER A 91 11.10 5.64 14.15
N ALA A 92 9.97 5.48 14.83
CA ALA A 92 9.09 6.57 15.26
C ALA A 92 9.80 7.67 16.09
N ARG A 93 11.05 7.45 16.52
CA ARG A 93 11.87 8.41 17.25
C ARG A 93 12.49 9.51 16.39
N SER A 94 12.57 9.38 15.06
CA SER A 94 13.16 10.43 14.21
C SER A 94 12.18 11.55 13.85
N SER A 95 10.88 11.29 13.82
CA SER A 95 9.90 12.26 13.26
C SER A 95 9.53 13.40 14.22
N ILE A 96 9.64 13.20 15.54
CA ILE A 96 9.28 14.25 16.52
C ILE A 96 10.43 15.24 16.76
N ARG A 97 11.70 14.82 16.64
CA ARG A 97 12.84 15.72 16.90
C ARG A 97 13.09 16.72 15.77
N ASP A 98 12.83 16.36 14.53
CA ASP A 98 13.05 17.26 13.38
C ASP A 98 11.99 18.36 13.26
N SER A 99 10.79 18.15 13.84
CA SER A 99 9.66 19.08 13.74
C SER A 99 9.64 20.20 14.80
N LEU A 100 10.51 20.12 15.82
CA LEU A 100 10.51 21.09 16.94
C LEU A 100 11.58 22.18 16.84
N SER A 101 12.44 22.16 15.82
CA SER A 101 13.48 23.18 15.63
C SER A 101 12.94 24.54 15.15
N ASN A 102 11.65 24.62 14.75
CA ASN A 102 11.06 25.83 14.18
C ASN A 102 9.93 26.48 15.04
N ILE A 103 9.70 26.02 16.27
CA ILE A 103 8.67 26.56 17.19
C ILE A 103 9.15 27.76 18.03
N GLY A 104 10.37 28.26 17.80
CA GLY A 104 10.90 29.42 18.49
C GLY A 104 10.78 30.71 17.68
N ARG A 105 9.59 31.34 17.59
CA ARG A 105 9.39 32.80 17.35
C ARG A 105 7.92 33.27 17.32
N PHE A 106 7.04 32.74 18.17
CA PHE A 106 5.74 33.37 18.36
C PHE A 106 5.88 34.49 19.40
N THR A 107 6.05 35.72 18.94
CA THR A 107 6.07 36.92 19.80
C THR A 107 4.70 37.10 20.42
N THR A 108 4.63 37.01 21.75
CA THR A 108 3.44 37.32 22.54
C THR A 108 3.12 38.80 22.43
N VAL A 109 1.93 39.14 21.92
CA VAL A 109 1.32 40.47 22.08
C VAL A 109 0.25 40.33 23.16
N PRO A 110 0.34 41.06 24.29
CA PRO A 110 -0.69 40.99 25.32
C PRO A 110 -1.88 41.86 24.87
N ARG A 111 -3.07 41.27 24.73
CA ARG A 111 -4.29 42.03 24.48
C ARG A 111 -5.35 41.71 25.53
N GLY A 112 -5.43 42.63 26.49
CA GLY A 112 -6.64 43.19 27.10
C GLY A 112 -7.78 42.25 27.47
N SER A 113 -8.00 42.16 28.78
CA SER A 113 -9.23 41.71 29.44
C SER A 113 -10.45 42.54 29.04
N THR A 114 -11.57 41.89 28.72
CA THR A 114 -12.94 42.30 29.08
C THR A 114 -13.90 41.12 28.92
N THR A 115 -14.55 40.70 30.02
CA THR A 115 -16.01 40.54 30.21
C THR A 115 -16.82 40.28 28.93
N SER A 116 -17.62 39.22 28.76
CA SER A 116 -18.61 38.61 29.67
C SER A 116 -19.11 37.28 29.08
N ASP A 117 -19.44 36.31 29.94
CA ASP A 117 -20.30 35.16 29.61
C ASP A 117 -21.71 35.61 29.16
N PRO A 118 -22.42 34.76 28.40
CA PRO A 118 -23.61 34.20 29.04
C PRO A 118 -23.84 32.69 28.81
N VAL A 119 -24.25 32.09 29.92
CA VAL A 119 -25.11 30.91 30.13
C VAL A 119 -26.29 30.83 29.15
N VAL A 120 -26.81 29.60 28.95
CA VAL A 120 -28.20 29.15 28.60
C VAL A 120 -28.12 28.10 27.47
N THR A 121 -28.67 26.88 27.50
CA THR A 121 -29.41 26.02 28.45
C THR A 121 -29.47 24.63 27.81
N GLU A 122 -29.42 23.57 28.62
CA GLU A 122 -29.96 22.25 28.28
C GLU A 122 -31.49 22.27 28.43
N GLU A 123 -32.23 21.64 27.51
CA GLU A 123 -33.48 20.86 27.70
C GLU A 123 -33.70 20.07 26.38
N ASP A 124 -33.60 18.74 26.32
CA ASP A 124 -34.48 17.65 26.82
C ASP A 124 -35.51 17.17 25.77
N SER A 125 -35.66 15.84 25.73
CA SER A 125 -36.86 15.06 25.43
C SER A 125 -37.05 14.39 24.05
N GLN A 126 -36.75 13.08 24.04
CA GLN A 126 -37.63 11.92 23.73
C GLN A 126 -38.60 12.04 22.54
N LEU A 127 -38.66 11.10 21.59
CA LEU A 127 -39.37 9.79 21.60
C LEU A 127 -39.18 9.25 20.14
N GLU A 128 -38.98 7.97 19.82
CA GLU A 128 -39.97 6.90 19.86
C GLU A 128 -39.31 5.56 19.46
N GLN A 129 -39.99 4.48 19.87
CA GLN A 129 -39.54 3.10 19.98
C GLN A 129 -40.35 2.20 19.04
N VAL A 130 -39.68 1.24 18.36
CA VAL A 130 -40.11 -0.11 17.88
C VAL A 130 -41.34 -0.21 16.92
N PRO A 131 -41.62 -1.36 16.21
CA PRO A 131 -41.01 -2.69 16.35
C PRO A 131 -40.58 -3.45 15.07
N GLU A 132 -39.63 -4.36 15.31
CA GLU A 132 -39.60 -5.79 14.98
C GLU A 132 -40.76 -6.35 14.13
N VAL A 133 -40.42 -6.96 12.99
CA VAL A 133 -41.34 -7.82 12.22
C VAL A 133 -40.68 -9.18 12.00
N GLU A 134 -41.42 -10.17 12.47
CA GLU A 134 -41.15 -11.59 12.58
C GLU A 134 -41.15 -12.30 11.22
N GLN A 135 -40.33 -13.33 11.11
CA GLN A 135 -40.20 -14.23 9.96
C GLN A 135 -41.40 -15.17 9.86
N VAL A 136 -41.82 -15.46 8.62
CA VAL A 136 -42.65 -16.62 8.27
C VAL A 136 -42.01 -17.30 7.06
#